data_AF-A0A627A5D0-F1
#
_entry.id   AF-A0A627A5D0-F1
#
_cell.length_a   1.000
_cell.length_b   1.000
_cell.length_c   1.000
_cell.angle_alpha   90.00
_cell.angle_beta   90.00
_cell.angle_gamma   90.00
#
_symmetry.space_group_name_H-M   'P 1'
#
loop_
_entity.id
_entity.type
_entity.pdbx_description
1 polymer ?
#
loop_
_entity_poly.entity_id
_entity_poly.type
_entity_poly.pdbx_seq_one_letter_code
_entity_poly.pdbx_strand_id
1 'polypeptide(L)'
;MYPVDLHMHTVASTHAYSTLSDYIAEAKRKGIKLFAITDHGPDMEDAPHHWHFINMRIWPRLVDGVGILRGIEANIKNINGEIDCSGKMFDSLDLIIAGFHEPVFAPHDKETNTQA
;
A
#
# COMPACT_ATOMS: atom_id res chain seq x y z
N MET A 1 17.47 0.97 16.45
CA MET A 1 17.15 1.77 15.23
C MET A 1 16.46 0.83 14.25
N TYR A 2 15.35 1.24 13.66
CA TYR A 2 14.58 0.42 12.72
C TYR A 2 14.86 0.90 11.30
N PRO A 3 15.64 0.16 10.49
CA PRO A 3 16.04 0.60 9.15
C PRO A 3 15.01 0.24 8.06
N VAL A 4 13.76 0.00 8.46
CA VAL A 4 12.68 -0.48 7.59
C VAL A 4 11.41 0.28 7.92
N ASP A 5 10.71 0.73 6.89
CA ASP A 5 9.38 1.33 7.00
C ASP A 5 8.44 0.68 5.97
N LEU A 6 7.31 0.15 6.42
CA LEU A 6 6.50 -0.79 5.64
C LEU A 6 5.16 -0.22 5.18
N HIS A 7 4.83 1.03 5.52
CA HIS A 7 3.52 1.60 5.21
C HIS A 7 3.60 3.10 4.92
N MET A 8 3.38 3.49 3.67
CA MET A 8 3.32 4.88 3.22
C MET A 8 2.63 5.03 1.87
N HIS A 9 2.23 6.27 1.54
CA HIS A 9 1.36 6.60 0.39
C HIS A 9 1.99 7.63 -0.54
N THR A 10 1.76 7.48 -1.84
CA THR A 10 2.21 8.39 -2.87
C THR A 10 1.08 9.28 -3.38
N VAL A 11 1.42 10.24 -4.25
CA VAL A 11 0.47 11.07 -5.01
C VAL A 11 -0.54 10.30 -5.87
N ALA A 12 -0.49 8.96 -5.86
CA ALA A 12 -1.52 8.10 -6.42
C ALA A 12 -2.90 8.34 -5.75
N SER A 13 -2.89 8.78 -4.48
CA SER A 13 -4.02 9.40 -3.80
C SER A 13 -3.75 10.89 -3.57
N THR A 14 -4.74 11.76 -3.79
CA THR A 14 -4.53 13.21 -3.71
C THR A 14 -4.36 13.74 -2.28
N HIS A 15 -4.78 12.97 -1.28
CA HIS A 15 -4.50 13.26 0.13
C HIS A 15 -3.06 12.89 0.57
N ALA A 16 -2.27 12.25 -0.30
CA ALA A 16 -0.85 12.00 -0.10
C ALA A 16 -0.02 12.83 -1.09
N TYR A 17 1.22 13.17 -0.70
CA TYR A 17 1.92 14.32 -1.30
C TYR A 17 3.34 14.02 -1.79
N SER A 18 3.75 12.76 -1.85
CA SER A 18 5.11 12.37 -2.22
C SER A 18 5.14 11.39 -3.38
N THR A 19 6.20 11.45 -4.17
CA THR A 19 6.46 10.52 -5.28
C THR A 19 7.37 9.37 -4.82
N LEU A 20 7.47 8.30 -5.63
CA LEU A 20 8.44 7.23 -5.39
C LEU A 20 9.88 7.77 -5.23
N SER A 21 10.27 8.75 -6.06
CA SER A 21 11.60 9.38 -5.97
C SER A 21 11.82 10.15 -4.67
N ASP A 22 10.79 10.78 -4.12
CA ASP A 22 10.90 11.49 -2.84
C ASP A 22 11.18 10.50 -1.70
N TYR A 23 10.49 9.35 -1.70
CA TYR A 23 10.72 8.29 -0.73
C TYR A 23 12.12 7.68 -0.84
N ILE A 24 12.64 7.45 -2.05
CA ILE A 24 14.01 6.96 -2.24
C ILE A 24 15.03 7.95 -1.66
N ALA A 25 14.88 9.25 -1.98
CA ALA A 25 15.78 10.29 -1.50
C ALA A 25 15.76 10.39 0.04
N GLU A 26 14.56 10.35 0.62
CA GLU A 26 14.37 10.46 2.06
C GLU A 26 14.87 9.20 2.80
N ALA A 27 14.63 8.02 2.25
CA ALA A 27 15.13 6.75 2.79
C ALA A 27 16.65 6.74 2.86
N LYS A 28 17.32 7.19 1.79
CA LYS A 28 18.78 7.35 1.75
C LYS A 28 19.27 8.31 2.84
N ARG A 29 18.62 9.47 2.99
CA ARG A 29 18.96 10.49 4.00
C ARG A 29 18.80 9.98 5.43
N LYS A 30 17.76 9.20 5.69
CA LYS A 30 17.44 8.64 7.01
C LYS A 30 18.14 7.31 7.31
N GLY A 31 18.87 6.74 6.36
CA GLY A 31 19.52 5.44 6.52
C GLY A 31 18.56 4.25 6.50
N ILE A 32 17.35 4.42 5.98
CA ILE A 32 16.40 3.33 5.70
C ILE A 32 17.00 2.45 4.60
N LYS A 33 16.96 1.13 4.81
CA LYS A 33 17.54 0.12 3.92
C LYS A 33 16.50 -0.57 3.06
N LEU A 34 15.25 -0.60 3.51
CA LEU A 34 14.13 -1.19 2.82
C LEU A 34 12.87 -0.37 3.13
N PHE A 35 12.10 -0.01 2.12
CA PHE A 35 10.75 0.52 2.34
C PHE A 35 9.73 -0.12 1.40
N ALA A 36 8.46 -0.03 1.74
CA ALA A 36 7.35 -0.40 0.89
C ALA A 36 6.50 0.82 0.55
N ILE A 37 6.08 0.96 -0.70
CA ILE A 37 4.93 1.81 -1.04
C ILE A 37 3.69 0.94 -0.95
N THR A 38 2.69 1.39 -0.19
CA THR A 38 1.44 0.68 0.08
C THR A 38 0.26 1.61 -0.14
N ASP A 39 0.14 2.13 -1.37
CA ASP A 39 -0.98 2.98 -1.76
C ASP A 39 -2.33 2.28 -1.51
N HIS A 40 -3.37 3.08 -1.25
CA HIS A 40 -4.70 2.56 -0.89
C HIS A 40 -5.31 1.71 -2.00
N GLY A 41 -5.95 0.61 -1.62
CA GLY A 41 -6.64 -0.28 -2.54
C GLY A 41 -7.73 0.44 -3.35
N PRO A 42 -8.01 -0.05 -4.58
CA PRO A 42 -8.79 0.65 -5.59
C PRO A 42 -10.28 0.87 -5.26
N ASP A 43 -10.83 0.19 -4.25
CA ASP A 43 -12.22 0.38 -3.84
C ASP A 43 -12.41 1.60 -2.91
N MET A 44 -11.33 2.16 -2.36
CA MET A 44 -11.39 3.34 -1.49
C MET A 44 -11.58 4.64 -2.29
N GLU A 45 -12.26 5.62 -1.70
CA GLU A 45 -12.30 6.98 -2.25
C GLU A 45 -10.90 7.57 -2.37
N ASP A 46 -10.65 8.37 -3.41
CA ASP A 46 -9.33 8.97 -3.70
C ASP A 46 -8.20 7.93 -3.92
N ALA A 47 -8.53 6.66 -4.15
CA ALA A 47 -7.55 5.62 -4.46
C ALA A 47 -7.17 5.59 -5.95
N PRO A 48 -5.97 5.09 -6.29
CA PRO A 48 -5.57 4.93 -7.68
C PRO A 48 -6.32 3.79 -8.40
N HIS A 49 -6.31 3.87 -9.73
CA HIS A 49 -6.77 2.77 -10.59
C HIS A 49 -5.96 1.48 -10.35
N HIS A 50 -6.60 0.30 -10.42
CA HIS A 50 -5.95 -1.00 -10.13
C HIS A 50 -4.69 -1.30 -10.98
N TRP A 51 -4.54 -0.67 -12.15
CA TRP A 51 -3.32 -0.74 -12.97
C TRP A 51 -2.08 -0.17 -12.30
N HIS A 52 -2.25 0.76 -11.35
CA HIS A 52 -1.17 1.27 -10.51
C HIS A 52 -0.40 0.10 -9.86
N PHE A 53 -1.12 -0.80 -9.19
CA PHE A 53 -0.54 -1.98 -8.53
C PHE A 53 0.00 -3.02 -9.50
N ILE A 54 -0.77 -3.35 -10.55
CA ILE A 54 -0.33 -4.35 -11.56
C ILE A 54 0.98 -3.92 -12.20
N ASN A 55 1.16 -2.62 -12.45
CA ASN A 55 2.32 -2.10 -13.15
C ASN A 55 3.52 -1.81 -12.24
N MET A 56 3.39 -1.88 -10.91
CA MET A 56 4.53 -1.80 -9.99
C MET A 56 5.62 -2.84 -10.31
N ARG A 57 5.28 -3.92 -11.01
CA ARG A 57 6.23 -4.94 -11.48
C ARG A 57 7.43 -4.40 -12.28
N ILE A 58 7.31 -3.20 -12.86
CA ILE A 58 8.39 -2.57 -13.65
C ILE A 58 9.37 -1.77 -12.79
N TRP A 59 9.06 -1.53 -11.51
CA TRP A 59 9.90 -0.71 -10.64
C TRP A 59 11.28 -1.34 -10.39
N PRO A 60 12.35 -0.53 -10.28
CA PRO A 60 13.64 -1.05 -9.85
C PRO A 60 13.53 -1.65 -8.43
N ARG A 61 14.28 -2.72 -8.17
CA ARG A 61 14.30 -3.36 -6.83
C ARG A 61 15.21 -2.64 -5.84
N LEU A 62 16.21 -1.92 -6.34
CA LEU A 62 17.24 -1.24 -5.56
C LEU A 62 17.62 0.07 -6.25
N VAL A 63 17.61 1.18 -5.52
CA VAL A 63 18.09 2.48 -5.99
C VAL A 63 18.94 3.09 -4.88
N ASP A 64 20.15 3.56 -5.18
CA ASP A 64 21.06 4.16 -4.19
C ASP A 64 21.32 3.31 -2.93
N GLY A 65 21.26 1.98 -3.07
CA GLY A 65 21.41 1.04 -1.95
C GLY A 65 20.19 0.93 -1.04
N VAL A 66 19.04 1.49 -1.44
CA VAL A 66 17.73 1.38 -0.76
C VAL A 66 16.86 0.37 -1.51
N GLY A 67 16.40 -0.67 -0.80
CA GLY A 67 15.48 -1.67 -1.34
C GLY A 67 14.04 -1.16 -1.38
N ILE A 68 13.30 -1.55 -2.41
CA ILE A 68 11.93 -1.10 -2.66
C ILE A 68 11.01 -2.32 -2.79
N LEU A 69 10.09 -2.45 -1.83
CA LEU A 69 8.97 -3.38 -1.89
C LEU A 69 7.79 -2.73 -2.60
N ARG A 70 7.10 -3.51 -3.41
CA ARG A 70 5.87 -3.15 -4.11
C ARG A 70 4.72 -3.63 -3.26
N GLY A 71 3.87 -2.73 -2.78
CA GLY A 71 2.82 -3.12 -1.86
C GLY A 71 1.50 -2.42 -2.12
N ILE A 72 0.53 -2.80 -1.31
CA ILE A 72 -0.82 -2.26 -1.27
C ILE A 72 -1.25 -2.18 0.18
N GLU A 73 -1.95 -1.12 0.55
CA GLU A 73 -2.85 -1.14 1.69
C GLU A 73 -4.25 -1.45 1.17
N ALA A 74 -4.57 -2.73 1.11
CA ALA A 74 -5.86 -3.20 0.64
C ALA A 74 -6.94 -2.90 1.68
N ASN A 75 -8.17 -2.73 1.21
CA ASN A 75 -9.32 -2.49 2.05
C ASN A 75 -10.02 -3.81 2.35
N ILE A 76 -10.31 -4.08 3.62
CA ILE A 76 -11.21 -5.16 4.02
C ILE A 76 -12.62 -4.77 3.57
N LYS A 77 -13.29 -5.63 2.81
CA LYS A 77 -14.55 -5.33 2.14
C LYS A 77 -15.79 -5.85 2.86
N ASN A 78 -15.64 -6.94 3.62
CA ASN A 78 -16.76 -7.60 4.27
C ASN A 78 -16.30 -8.59 5.35
N ILE A 79 -17.28 -9.12 6.08
CA ILE A 79 -17.11 -10.09 7.17
C ILE A 79 -16.55 -11.47 6.74
N ASN A 80 -16.37 -11.71 5.44
CA ASN A 80 -15.72 -12.92 4.94
C ASN A 80 -14.20 -12.74 4.73
N GLY A 81 -13.65 -11.55 5.05
CA GLY A 81 -12.23 -11.24 4.91
C GLY A 81 -11.79 -10.99 3.47
N GLU A 82 -12.72 -10.72 2.55
CA GLU A 82 -12.38 -10.34 1.18
C GLU A 82 -11.71 -8.96 1.15
N ILE A 83 -10.68 -8.81 0.33
CA ILE A 83 -9.96 -7.54 0.12
C ILE A 83 -10.01 -7.10 -1.33
N ASP A 84 -9.83 -5.81 -1.60
CA ASP A 84 -9.84 -5.21 -2.93
C ASP A 84 -8.53 -5.41 -3.73
N CYS A 85 -7.92 -6.59 -3.58
CA CYS A 85 -6.74 -7.00 -4.33
C CYS A 85 -7.07 -8.18 -5.26
N SER A 86 -6.95 -7.99 -6.58
CA SER A 86 -7.21 -9.04 -7.57
C SER A 86 -6.00 -9.95 -7.81
N GLY A 87 -6.22 -11.14 -8.39
CA GLY A 87 -5.14 -12.09 -8.74
C GLY A 87 -3.97 -11.46 -9.50
N LYS A 88 -4.26 -10.64 -10.52
CA LYS A 88 -3.22 -9.95 -11.30
C LYS A 88 -2.45 -8.89 -10.51
N MET A 89 -3.06 -8.35 -9.45
CA MET A 89 -2.37 -7.44 -8.52
C MET A 89 -1.45 -8.24 -7.62
N PHE A 90 -1.94 -9.34 -7.02
CA PHE A 90 -1.11 -10.25 -6.21
C PHE A 90 0.16 -10.70 -6.93
N ASP A 91 0.07 -11.02 -8.22
CA ASP A 91 1.22 -11.44 -9.04
C ASP A 91 2.34 -10.37 -9.15
N SER A 92 2.02 -9.10 -8.88
CA SER A 92 2.94 -7.96 -9.04
C SER A 92 3.48 -7.40 -7.71
N LEU A 93 2.92 -7.80 -6.58
CA LEU A 93 3.16 -7.20 -5.25
C LEU A 93 3.97 -8.13 -4.34
N ASP A 94 4.75 -7.54 -3.44
CA ASP A 94 5.57 -8.25 -2.44
C ASP A 94 4.97 -8.16 -1.02
N LEU A 95 4.23 -7.09 -0.71
CA LEU A 95 3.64 -6.83 0.60
C LEU A 95 2.16 -6.47 0.47
N ILE A 96 1.31 -7.19 1.18
CA ILE A 96 -0.13 -6.93 1.26
C ILE A 96 -0.45 -6.53 2.71
N ILE A 97 -0.75 -5.25 2.91
CA ILE A 97 -1.39 -4.76 4.14
C ILE A 97 -2.90 -4.77 3.88
N ALA A 98 -3.70 -5.04 4.90
CA ALA A 98 -5.15 -4.93 4.83
C ALA A 98 -5.69 -4.19 6.05
N GLY A 99 -6.60 -3.24 5.84
CA GLY A 99 -7.15 -2.40 6.90
C GLY A 99 -8.59 -1.97 6.66
N PHE A 100 -9.23 -1.42 7.70
CA PHE A 100 -10.55 -0.82 7.62
C PHE A 100 -10.47 0.63 7.19
N HIS A 101 -11.23 0.97 6.14
CA HIS A 101 -11.43 2.34 5.68
C HIS A 101 -12.93 2.59 5.52
N GLU A 102 -13.44 3.66 6.14
CA GLU A 102 -14.87 3.97 6.21
C GLU A 102 -15.60 3.95 4.85
N PRO A 103 -15.03 4.44 3.74
CA PRO A 103 -15.70 4.38 2.44
C PRO A 103 -15.91 2.96 1.88
N VAL A 104 -15.12 1.98 2.34
CA VAL A 104 -15.19 0.58 1.86
C VAL A 104 -15.93 -0.31 2.86
N PHE A 105 -15.64 -0.15 4.14
CA PHE A 105 -16.29 -0.87 5.23
C PHE A 105 -16.58 0.13 6.36
N ALA A 106 -17.83 0.60 6.41
CA ALA A 106 -18.27 1.54 7.42
C ALA A 106 -18.18 0.91 8.82
N PRO A 107 -17.87 1.68 9.87
CA PRO A 107 -17.83 1.16 11.25
C PRO A 107 -19.16 0.50 11.67
N HIS A 108 -19.08 -0.71 12.23
CA HIS A 108 -20.20 -1.45 12.82
C HIS A 108 -20.00 -1.65 14.34
N ASP A 109 -20.61 -2.68 14.92
CA ASP A 109 -20.36 -3.12 16.30
C ASP A 109 -19.03 -3.89 16.44
N LYS A 110 -18.62 -4.13 17.70
CA LYS A 110 -17.36 -4.79 18.02
C LYS A 110 -17.27 -6.18 17.40
N GLU A 111 -18.36 -6.93 17.45
CA GLU A 111 -18.47 -8.29 16.93
C GLU A 111 -18.27 -8.31 15.41
N THR A 112 -18.98 -7.46 14.68
CA THR A 112 -18.90 -7.35 13.22
C THR A 112 -17.53 -6.87 12.75
N ASN A 113 -16.95 -5.86 13.41
CA ASN A 113 -15.62 -5.34 13.09
C ASN A 113 -14.50 -6.34 13.42
N THR A 114 -14.69 -7.24 14.40
CA THR A 114 -13.70 -8.27 14.75
C THR A 114 -13.79 -9.50 13.83
N GLN A 115 -14.98 -9.74 13.27
CA GLN A 115 -15.23 -10.88 12.38
C GLN A 115 -14.69 -10.66 10.96
N ALA A 116 -14.72 -9.41 10.50
CA ALA A 116 -14.15 -9.00 9.21
C ALA A 116 -12.61 -9.07 9.22
#